data_AF-A0A8T4ISP0-F1
#
_entry.id   AF-A0A8T4ISP0-F1
#
_cell.length_a   1.000
_cell.length_b   1.000
_cell.length_c   1.000
_cell.angle_alpha   90.00
_cell.angle_beta   90.00
_cell.angle_gamma   90.00
#
_symmetry.space_group_name_H-M   'P 1'
#
loop_
_entity.id
_entity.type
_entity.pdbx_description
1 polymer ?
#
loop_
_entity_poly.entity_id
_entity_poly.type
_entity_poly.pdbx_seq_one_letter_code
_entity_poly.pdbx_strand_id
1 'polypeptide(L)'
;MAELEGEERARPVVAHLLLETAYGAAQTNQQADAITLWEHARSLVARGPAVAAWIDHPGPMRTDQVERYGLCIQHLLGNTRRAIHHMTAIDPNAVPTAERAARVRHDSAKLYRDLGDLQSALRLLRKQKA
;
A
#
# COMPACT_ATOMS: atom_id res chain seq x y z
N MET A 1 8.09 19.26 3.98
CA MET A 1 7.24 18.31 4.74
C MET A 1 6.84 18.88 6.09
N ALA A 2 7.77 19.39 6.91
CA ALA A 2 7.46 19.89 8.25
C ALA A 2 6.29 20.90 8.35
N GLU A 3 6.15 21.82 7.38
CA GLU A 3 5.02 22.78 7.37
C GLU A 3 3.65 22.13 7.10
N LEU A 4 3.61 21.01 6.36
CA LEU A 4 2.36 20.32 5.99
C LEU A 4 1.97 19.21 6.98
N GLU A 5 2.92 18.68 7.76
CA GLU A 5 2.64 17.63 8.75
C GLU A 5 1.74 18.11 9.89
N GLY A 6 1.79 19.40 10.22
CA GLY A 6 0.90 20.03 11.20
C GLY A 6 -0.49 20.37 10.62
N GLU A 7 -0.66 20.35 9.30
CA GLU A 7 -1.92 20.70 8.65
C GLU A 7 -2.80 19.46 8.49
N GLU A 8 -3.88 19.38 9.27
CA GLU A 8 -4.77 18.21 9.26
C GLU A 8 -5.41 17.94 7.87
N ARG A 9 -5.61 18.97 7.06
CA ARG A 9 -6.11 18.86 5.68
C ARG A 9 -5.10 18.22 4.74
N ALA A 10 -3.80 18.42 4.96
CA ALA A 10 -2.73 17.89 4.13
C ALA A 10 -2.40 16.42 4.46
N ARG A 11 -2.89 15.89 5.59
CA ARG A 11 -2.58 14.55 6.09
C ARG A 11 -2.71 13.43 5.04
N PRO A 12 -3.74 13.36 4.16
CA PRO A 12 -3.82 12.35 3.10
C PRO A 12 -2.67 12.45 2.09
N VAL A 13 -2.31 13.68 1.71
CA VAL A 13 -1.25 13.96 0.74
C VAL A 13 0.10 13.59 1.34
N VAL A 14 0.36 14.03 2.57
CA VAL A 14 1.59 13.70 3.31
C VAL A 14 1.73 12.18 3.45
N ALA A 15 0.65 11.49 3.86
CA ALA A 15 0.66 10.03 3.94
C ALA A 15 0.96 9.39 2.58
N HIS A 16 0.41 9.90 1.48
CA HIS A 16 0.68 9.36 0.15
C HIS A 16 2.14 9.53 -0.26
N LEU A 17 2.70 10.73 -0.08
CA LEU A 17 4.10 11.02 -0.36
C LEU A 17 5.05 10.13 0.46
N LEU A 18 4.75 9.92 1.75
CA LEU A 18 5.51 9.01 2.60
C LEU A 18 5.46 7.57 2.07
N LEU A 19 4.31 7.09 1.60
CA LEU A 19 4.17 5.74 1.03
C LEU A 19 4.97 5.55 -0.26
N GLU A 20 4.90 6.53 -1.17
CA GLU A 20 5.70 6.52 -2.41
C GLU A 20 7.20 6.57 -2.11
N THR A 21 7.62 7.42 -1.17
CA THR A 21 9.02 7.53 -0.75
C THR A 21 9.49 6.24 -0.08
N ALA A 22 8.66 5.63 0.77
CA ALA A 22 8.94 4.34 1.40
C ALA A 22 9.11 3.22 0.36
N TYR A 23 8.27 3.20 -0.68
CA TYR A 23 8.39 2.26 -1.78
C TYR A 23 9.68 2.46 -2.57
N GLY A 24 10.05 3.70 -2.90
CA GLY A 24 11.34 4.01 -3.54
C GLY A 24 12.56 3.64 -2.70
N ALA A 25 12.50 3.85 -1.38
CA ALA A 25 13.53 3.40 -0.45
C ALA A 25 13.65 1.86 -0.46
N ALA A 26 12.52 1.14 -0.49
CA ALA A 26 12.53 -0.32 -0.58
C ALA A 26 13.15 -0.82 -1.91
N GLN A 27 12.87 -0.16 -3.03
CA GLN A 27 13.47 -0.49 -4.34
C GLN A 27 15.00 -0.34 -4.37
N THR A 28 15.54 0.53 -3.52
CA THR A 28 16.98 0.79 -3.38
C THR A 28 17.60 0.08 -2.16
N ASN A 29 16.86 -0.87 -1.57
CA ASN A 29 17.26 -1.66 -0.40
C ASN A 29 17.59 -0.82 0.86
N GLN A 30 17.05 0.39 0.97
CA GLN A 30 17.15 1.24 2.16
C GLN A 30 16.10 0.81 3.19
N GLN A 31 16.32 -0.35 3.82
CA GLN A 31 15.33 -1.03 4.66
C GLN A 31 14.83 -0.17 5.83
N ALA A 32 15.73 0.47 6.58
CA ALA A 32 15.35 1.29 7.72
C ALA A 32 14.44 2.47 7.33
N ASP A 33 14.79 3.17 6.24
CA ASP A 33 14.01 4.31 5.74
C ASP A 33 12.66 3.86 5.21
N ALA A 34 12.62 2.77 4.43
CA ALA A 34 11.38 2.22 3.90
C ALA A 34 10.37 1.89 5.01
N ILE A 35 10.83 1.25 6.09
CA ILE A 35 9.97 0.89 7.21
C ILE A 35 9.54 2.14 8.00
N THR A 36 10.47 3.03 8.32
CA THR A 36 10.17 4.25 9.09
C THR A 36 9.14 5.13 8.39
N LEU A 37 9.32 5.36 7.08
CA LEU A 37 8.40 6.16 6.27
C LEU A 37 7.02 5.51 6.15
N TRP A 38 6.97 4.19 5.96
CA TRP A 38 5.70 3.45 5.89
C TRP A 38 4.94 3.47 7.23
N GLU A 39 5.64 3.26 8.35
CA GLU A 39 5.04 3.34 9.69
C GLU A 39 4.54 4.74 10.01
N HIS A 40 5.27 5.77 9.59
CA HIS A 40 4.81 7.16 9.72
C HIS A 40 3.51 7.38 8.94
N ALA A 41 3.46 7.00 7.66
CA ALA A 41 2.23 7.08 6.87
C ALA A 41 1.06 6.32 7.51
N ARG A 42 1.32 5.11 8.02
CA ARG A 42 0.32 4.30 8.72
C ARG A 42 -0.23 5.01 9.96
N SER A 43 0.64 5.65 10.74
CA SER A 43 0.22 6.41 11.92
C SER A 43 -0.67 7.60 11.58
N LEU A 44 -0.42 8.27 10.45
CA LEU A 44 -1.24 9.39 9.97
C LEU A 44 -2.64 8.93 9.56
N VAL A 45 -2.76 7.74 8.95
CA VAL A 45 -4.04 7.15 8.55
C VAL A 45 -4.82 6.61 9.75
N ALA A 46 -4.13 6.05 10.75
CA ALA A 46 -4.75 5.52 11.96
C ALA A 46 -5.47 6.59 12.81
N ARG A 47 -5.15 7.88 12.63
CA ARG A 47 -5.82 9.02 13.29
C ARG A 47 -7.24 9.28 12.77
N GLY A 48 -7.76 8.43 11.88
CA GLY A 48 -9.10 8.55 11.32
C GLY A 48 -9.13 9.34 10.01
N PRO A 49 -10.32 9.45 9.39
CA PRO A 49 -10.45 10.09 8.08
C PRO A 49 -10.00 11.54 8.18
N ALA A 50 -8.89 11.86 7.51
CA ALA A 50 -8.55 13.24 7.23
C ALA A 50 -9.49 13.78 6.14
N VAL A 51 -9.66 15.10 6.15
CA VAL A 51 -10.65 15.88 5.42
C VAL A 51 -10.83 15.41 3.96
N ALA A 52 -12.08 15.41 3.49
CA ALA A 52 -12.54 14.72 2.28
C ALA A 52 -11.88 15.14 0.95
N ALA A 53 -11.19 16.28 0.89
CA ALA A 53 -10.58 16.78 -0.33
C ALA A 53 -9.38 17.70 -0.06
N TRP A 54 -8.29 17.44 -0.79
CA TRP A 54 -7.21 18.39 -1.07
C TRP A 54 -7.21 18.60 -2.59
N ILE A 55 -6.79 19.79 -3.06
CA ILE A 55 -6.78 20.11 -4.51
C ILE A 55 -5.98 19.03 -5.24
N ASP A 56 -6.60 18.40 -6.25
CA ASP A 56 -6.03 17.32 -7.07
C ASP A 56 -5.65 16.02 -6.32
N HIS A 57 -6.08 15.82 -5.07
CA HIS A 57 -5.90 14.56 -4.35
C HIS A 57 -7.21 13.75 -4.31
N PRO A 58 -7.18 12.43 -4.61
CA PRO A 58 -8.37 11.59 -4.81
C PRO A 58 -9.13 11.22 -3.51
N GLY A 59 -9.18 12.12 -2.53
CA GLY A 59 -9.90 11.96 -1.28
C GLY A 59 -9.05 11.40 -0.13
N PRO A 60 -9.69 10.86 0.92
CA PRO A 60 -9.00 10.43 2.13
C PRO A 60 -8.11 9.22 1.85
N MET A 61 -6.98 9.17 2.54
CA MET A 61 -6.14 7.99 2.58
C MET A 61 -6.81 6.90 3.41
N ARG A 62 -6.94 5.70 2.85
CA ARG A 62 -7.60 4.55 3.49
C ARG A 62 -6.59 3.51 3.96
N THR A 63 -6.97 2.75 4.97
CA THR A 63 -6.15 1.64 5.50
C THR A 63 -5.77 0.63 4.42
N ASP A 64 -6.67 0.28 3.50
CA ASP A 64 -6.38 -0.65 2.41
C ASP A 64 -5.24 -0.17 1.49
N GLN A 65 -5.09 1.15 1.32
CA GLN A 65 -3.98 1.72 0.55
C GLN A 65 -2.65 1.52 1.29
N VAL A 66 -2.61 1.81 2.60
CA VAL A 66 -1.41 1.63 3.43
C VAL A 66 -0.96 0.18 3.46
N GLU A 67 -1.89 -0.76 3.64
CA GLU A 67 -1.61 -2.19 3.66
C GLU A 67 -1.09 -2.69 2.30
N ARG A 68 -1.60 -2.14 1.19
CA ARG A 68 -1.07 -2.45 -0.16
C ARG A 68 0.39 -2.02 -0.32
N TYR A 69 0.77 -0.83 0.14
CA TYR A 69 2.19 -0.44 0.15
C TYR A 69 3.00 -1.33 1.10
N GLY A 70 2.44 -1.70 2.26
CA GLY A 70 3.06 -2.65 3.19
C GLY A 70 3.40 -3.98 2.51
N LEU A 71 2.47 -4.53 1.73
CA LEU A 71 2.71 -5.72 0.90
C LEU A 71 3.88 -5.52 -0.06
N CYS A 72 3.86 -4.46 -0.86
CA CYS A 72 4.89 -4.21 -1.88
C CYS A 72 6.26 -3.95 -1.27
N ILE A 73 6.34 -3.14 -0.20
CA ILE A 73 7.57 -2.79 0.51
C ILE A 73 8.18 -4.04 1.14
N GLN A 74 7.39 -4.82 1.88
CA GLN A 74 7.90 -6.03 2.51
C GLN A 74 8.32 -7.08 1.48
N HIS A 75 7.62 -7.17 0.34
CA HIS A 75 8.01 -8.04 -0.75
C HIS A 75 9.35 -7.63 -1.37
N LEU A 76 9.55 -6.34 -1.67
CA LEU A 76 10.81 -5.82 -2.21
C LEU A 76 12.00 -6.05 -1.25
N LEU A 77 11.76 -5.93 0.05
CA LEU A 77 12.77 -6.16 1.09
C LEU A 77 13.03 -7.65 1.39
N GLY A 78 12.39 -8.58 0.65
CA GLY A 78 12.54 -10.02 0.87
C GLY A 78 11.84 -10.55 2.13
N ASN A 79 11.03 -9.73 2.80
CA ASN A 79 10.31 -10.09 4.03
C ASN A 79 8.98 -10.80 3.71
N THR A 80 9.06 -11.95 3.06
CA THR A 80 7.93 -12.70 2.52
C THR A 80 6.81 -12.97 3.54
N ARG A 81 7.15 -13.33 4.78
CA ARG A 81 6.16 -13.55 5.84
C ARG A 81 5.36 -12.29 6.17
N ARG A 82 6.01 -11.13 6.20
CA ARG A 82 5.33 -9.84 6.44
C ARG A 82 4.52 -9.42 5.22
N ALA A 83 5.03 -9.66 4.00
CA ALA A 83 4.26 -9.41 2.78
C ALA A 83 2.95 -10.21 2.74
N ILE A 84 2.97 -11.49 3.14
CA ILE A 84 1.76 -12.33 3.26
C ILE A 84 0.80 -11.76 4.31
N HIS A 85 1.30 -11.32 5.46
CA HIS A 85 0.45 -10.71 6.49
C HIS A 85 -0.33 -9.50 5.94
N HIS A 86 0.35 -8.58 5.25
CA HIS A 86 -0.30 -7.45 4.59
C HIS A 86 -1.27 -7.88 3.49
N MET A 87 -0.90 -8.88 2.67
CA MET A 87 -1.79 -9.44 1.65
C MET A 87 -3.13 -9.87 2.25
N THR A 88 -3.09 -10.58 3.38
CA THR A 88 -4.29 -11.14 4.03
C THR A 88 -5.14 -10.08 4.74
N ALA A 89 -4.57 -8.91 5.02
CA ALA A 89 -5.29 -7.79 5.62
C ALA A 89 -6.10 -6.98 4.59
N ILE A 90 -5.88 -7.19 3.29
CA ILE A 90 -6.58 -6.48 2.21
C ILE A 90 -7.75 -7.34 1.73
N ASP A 91 -8.98 -6.84 1.81
CA ASP A 91 -10.13 -7.42 1.11
C ASP A 91 -10.24 -6.80 -0.29
N PRO A 92 -9.94 -7.53 -1.39
CA PRO A 92 -10.00 -6.99 -2.74
C PRO A 92 -11.41 -6.57 -3.18
N ASN A 93 -12.47 -7.05 -2.51
CA ASN A 93 -13.85 -6.69 -2.82
C ASN A 93 -14.29 -5.40 -2.10
N ALA A 94 -13.60 -5.01 -1.02
CA ALA A 94 -13.82 -3.76 -0.31
C ALA A 94 -13.05 -2.57 -0.92
N VAL A 95 -12.27 -2.82 -1.98
CA VAL A 95 -11.47 -1.80 -2.66
C VAL A 95 -12.38 -0.96 -3.58
N PRO A 96 -12.30 0.39 -3.54
CA PRO A 96 -13.31 1.25 -4.18
C PRO A 96 -13.41 1.18 -5.71
N THR A 97 -12.36 0.73 -6.41
CA THR A 97 -12.33 0.73 -7.88
C THR A 97 -11.80 -0.57 -8.44
N ALA A 98 -12.27 -0.95 -9.62
CA ALA A 98 -11.80 -2.13 -10.35
C ALA A 98 -10.28 -2.09 -10.61
N GLU A 99 -9.75 -0.91 -10.93
CA GLU A 99 -8.31 -0.69 -11.13
C GLU A 99 -7.50 -1.00 -9.86
N ARG A 100 -7.93 -0.46 -8.70
CA ARG A 100 -7.24 -0.70 -7.43
C ARG A 100 -7.34 -2.19 -7.02
N ALA A 101 -8.50 -2.81 -7.21
CA ALA A 101 -8.69 -4.24 -6.97
C ALA A 101 -7.79 -5.11 -7.88
N ALA A 102 -7.67 -4.74 -9.15
CA ALA A 102 -6.76 -5.40 -10.09
C ALA A 102 -5.30 -5.28 -9.64
N ARG A 103 -4.88 -4.11 -9.17
CA ARG A 103 -3.51 -3.89 -8.66
C ARG A 103 -3.21 -4.75 -7.43
N VAL A 104 -4.12 -4.82 -6.45
CA VAL A 104 -3.97 -5.70 -5.28
C VAL A 104 -3.79 -7.16 -5.69
N ARG A 105 -4.62 -7.66 -6.62
CA ARG A 105 -4.52 -9.03 -7.14
C ARG A 105 -3.18 -9.26 -7.86
N HIS A 106 -2.72 -8.29 -8.64
CA HIS A 106 -1.47 -8.39 -9.38
C HIS A 106 -0.25 -8.43 -8.45
N ASP A 107 -0.19 -7.55 -7.45
CA ASP A 107 0.92 -7.54 -6.48
C ASP A 107 0.91 -8.81 -5.60
N SER A 108 -0.28 -9.28 -5.22
CA SER A 108 -0.44 -10.58 -4.55
C SER A 108 0.02 -11.74 -5.44
N ALA A 109 -0.25 -11.70 -6.75
CA ALA A 109 0.17 -12.75 -7.68
C ALA A 109 1.69 -12.79 -7.86
N LYS A 110 2.38 -11.63 -7.84
CA LYS A 110 3.86 -11.60 -7.84
C LYS A 110 4.43 -12.30 -6.62
N LEU A 111 3.87 -12.05 -5.44
CA LEU A 111 4.27 -12.70 -4.20
C LEU A 111 4.13 -14.23 -4.28
N TYR A 112 2.98 -14.72 -4.75
CA TYR A 112 2.77 -16.17 -4.93
C TYR A 112 3.70 -16.77 -6.00
N ARG A 113 3.97 -16.06 -7.09
CA ARG A 113 4.94 -16.49 -8.11
C ARG A 113 6.32 -16.66 -7.51
N ASP A 114 6.78 -15.70 -6.71
CA ASP A 114 8.12 -15.71 -6.12
C ASP A 114 8.26 -16.79 -5.02
N LEU A 115 7.13 -17.23 -4.45
CA LEU A 115 7.03 -18.40 -3.58
C LEU A 115 6.97 -19.75 -4.33
N GLY A 116 6.90 -19.73 -5.66
CA GLY A 116 6.73 -20.93 -6.48
C GLY A 116 5.28 -21.45 -6.58
N ASP A 117 4.31 -20.79 -5.96
CA ASP A 117 2.89 -21.14 -6.05
C ASP A 117 2.23 -20.47 -7.28
N LEU A 118 2.58 -20.99 -8.45
CA LEU A 118 2.06 -20.49 -9.73
C LEU A 118 0.54 -20.67 -9.86
N GLN A 119 -0.03 -21.70 -9.22
CA GLN A 119 -1.48 -21.96 -9.27
C GLN A 119 -2.25 -20.84 -8.57
N SER A 120 -1.83 -20.43 -7.36
CA SER A 120 -2.45 -19.30 -6.66
C SER A 120 -2.23 -17.98 -7.40
N ALA A 121 -1.05 -17.75 -7.97
CA ALA A 121 -0.78 -16.56 -8.77
C ALA A 121 -1.74 -16.44 -9.97
N LEU A 122 -1.90 -17.51 -10.76
CA LEU A 122 -2.80 -17.52 -11.92
C LEU A 122 -4.27 -17.38 -11.50
N ARG A 123 -4.67 -18.00 -10.38
CA ARG A 123 -6.05 -17.89 -9.85
C ARG A 123 -6.41 -16.44 -9.50
N LEU A 124 -5.47 -15.66 -8.97
CA LEU A 124 -5.69 -14.25 -8.68
C LEU A 124 -5.88 -13.40 -9.94
N LEU A 125 -5.14 -13.72 -11.01
CA LEU A 125 -5.19 -12.97 -12.28
C LEU A 125 -6.42 -13.32 -13.13
N ARG A 126 -6.92 -14.57 -13.08
CA ARG A 126 -8.07 -15.02 -13.88
C ARG A 126 -9.40 -14.36 -13.51
N LYS A 127 -9.54 -13.77 -12.31
CA LYS A 127 -10.76 -13.06 -11.86
C LYS A 127 -10.93 -11.65 -12.45
N GLN A 128 -10.22 -11.29 -13.52
CA GLN A 128 -10.26 -9.97 -14.15
C GLN A 128 -11.44 -9.71 -15.12
N LYS A 129 -12.51 -10.52 -15.11
CA LYS A 129 -13.72 -10.25 -15.90
C LYS A 129 -14.86 -9.71 -15.03
N ALA A 130 -15.13 -8.42 -15.16
CA ALA A 130 -16.46 -7.81 -15.22
C ALA A 130 -16.30 -6.48 -15.97
#